data_AF-F3CF64-F1
#
_entry.id   AF-F3CF64-F1
#
_cell.length_a   1.000
_cell.length_b   1.000
_cell.length_c   1.000
_cell.angle_alpha   90.00
_cell.angle_beta   90.00
_cell.angle_gamma   90.00
#
_symmetry.space_group_name_H-M   'P 1'
#
loop_
_entity.id
_entity.type
_entity.pdbx_description
1 polymer ?
#
loop_
_entity_poly.entity_id
_entity_poly.type
_entity_poly.pdbx_seq_one_letter_code
_entity_poly.pdbx_strand_id
1 'polypeptide(L)'
;AASAAESVNFVSWGGSTQDFQKEAWAAPFSKASGITVVQDGPTDYGKLKAMVESGNVQWDVVDVEADFALRATSEGLLEPLDFNTIKRDEIDKRFVTDHGAGSFFFSFVLGYNESKVGAKPP
;
A
#
# COMPACT_ATOMS: atom_id res chain seq x y z
N ALA A 1 10.46 -29.43 -14.89
CA ALA A 1 9.41 -28.41 -14.68
C ALA A 1 10.09 -27.06 -14.65
N ALA A 2 9.69 -26.11 -15.48
CA ALA A 2 10.17 -24.74 -15.38
C ALA A 2 9.67 -24.17 -14.05
N SER A 3 10.56 -23.62 -13.22
CA SER A 3 10.17 -22.84 -12.05
C SER A 3 9.36 -21.65 -12.57
N ALA A 4 8.08 -21.58 -12.24
CA ALA A 4 7.30 -20.37 -12.49
C ALA A 4 7.97 -19.25 -11.70
N ALA A 5 8.31 -18.14 -12.37
CA ALA A 5 8.84 -16.98 -11.67
C ALA A 5 7.80 -16.55 -10.63
N GLU A 6 8.21 -16.50 -9.36
CA GLU A 6 7.35 -16.04 -8.27
C GLU A 6 7.02 -14.57 -8.48
N SER A 7 5.77 -14.19 -8.25
CA SER A 7 5.31 -12.81 -8.37
C SER A 7 4.50 -12.39 -7.15
N VAL A 8 4.57 -11.11 -6.82
CA VAL A 8 3.77 -10.46 -5.78
C VAL A 8 3.00 -9.30 -6.42
N ASN A 9 1.69 -9.27 -6.22
CA ASN A 9 0.80 -8.18 -6.63
C ASN A 9 0.80 -7.10 -5.55
N PHE A 10 1.45 -5.98 -5.85
CA PHE A 10 1.48 -4.78 -5.02
C PHE A 10 0.50 -3.73 -5.55
N VAL A 11 -0.32 -3.19 -4.65
CA VAL A 11 -1.39 -2.25 -4.99
C VAL A 11 -1.23 -0.96 -4.19
N SER A 12 -1.35 0.19 -4.88
CA SER A 12 -1.33 1.50 -4.25
C SER A 12 -2.25 2.48 -4.99
N TRP A 13 -2.18 3.76 -4.66
CA TRP A 13 -3.06 4.85 -5.08
C TRP A 13 -2.85 5.35 -6.51
N GLY A 14 -1.91 4.78 -7.26
CA GLY A 14 -1.56 5.24 -8.61
C GLY A 14 -0.78 6.55 -8.63
N GLY A 15 -0.69 7.15 -9.82
CA GLY A 15 -0.01 8.41 -10.06
C GLY A 15 1.45 8.42 -9.62
N SER A 16 1.97 9.60 -9.28
CA SER A 16 3.38 9.79 -8.92
C SER A 16 3.79 9.03 -7.67
N THR A 17 2.85 8.75 -6.76
CA THR A 17 3.12 7.96 -5.55
C THR A 17 3.51 6.54 -5.93
N GLN A 18 2.71 5.87 -6.76
CA GLN A 18 2.98 4.49 -7.15
C GLN A 18 4.15 4.39 -8.13
N ASP A 19 4.38 5.40 -8.97
CA ASP A 19 5.60 5.48 -9.79
C ASP A 19 6.86 5.51 -8.92
N PHE A 20 6.86 6.32 -7.85
CA PHE A 20 7.96 6.35 -6.89
C PHE A 20 8.14 5.02 -6.17
N GLN A 21 7.06 4.39 -5.69
CA GLN A 21 7.13 3.08 -5.04
C GLN A 21 7.67 2.00 -5.98
N LYS A 22 7.34 2.06 -7.28
CA LYS A 22 7.89 1.16 -8.28
C LYS A 22 9.40 1.29 -8.40
N GLU A 23 9.91 2.52 -8.47
CA GLU A 23 11.34 2.79 -8.60
C GLU A 23 12.11 2.52 -7.30
N ALA A 24 11.58 2.95 -6.16
CA ALA A 24 12.26 2.92 -4.88
C ALA A 24 12.12 1.59 -4.14
N TRP A 25 11.01 0.86 -4.32
CA TRP A 25 10.72 -0.37 -3.59
C TRP A 25 10.67 -1.58 -4.52
N ALA A 26 9.79 -1.56 -5.52
CA ALA A 26 9.50 -2.75 -6.33
C ALA A 26 10.70 -3.21 -7.18
N ALA A 27 11.38 -2.27 -7.86
CA ALA A 27 12.55 -2.59 -8.68
C ALA A 27 13.73 -3.10 -7.83
N PRO A 28 14.14 -2.44 -6.72
CA PRO A 28 15.19 -2.95 -5.85
C PRO A 28 14.85 -4.30 -5.21
N PHE A 29 13.60 -4.48 -4.75
CA PHE A 29 13.14 -5.75 -4.22
C PHE A 29 13.24 -6.86 -5.27
N SER A 30 12.69 -6.63 -6.47
CA SER A 30 12.71 -7.62 -7.55
C SER A 30 14.13 -8.00 -7.95
N LYS A 31 15.05 -7.02 -7.99
CA LYS A 31 16.47 -7.26 -8.27
C LYS A 31 17.16 -8.09 -7.18
N ALA A 32 16.78 -7.90 -5.92
CA ALA A 32 17.40 -8.57 -4.78
C ALA A 32 16.85 -10.00 -4.56
N SER A 33 15.54 -10.20 -4.73
CA SER A 33 14.85 -11.46 -4.46
C SER A 33 14.68 -12.35 -5.69
N GLY A 34 14.68 -11.76 -6.90
CA GLY A 34 14.28 -12.45 -8.12
C GLY A 34 12.76 -12.58 -8.30
N ILE A 35 11.96 -12.09 -7.34
CA ILE A 35 10.50 -12.10 -7.38
C ILE A 35 10.01 -10.92 -8.22
N THR A 36 9.08 -11.14 -9.13
CA THR A 36 8.50 -10.05 -9.93
C THR A 36 7.42 -9.33 -9.14
N VAL A 37 7.57 -8.02 -8.94
CA VAL A 37 6.47 -7.20 -8.38
C VAL A 37 5.57 -6.72 -9.51
N VAL A 38 4.34 -7.22 -9.52
CA VAL A 38 3.27 -6.78 -10.42
C VAL A 38 2.53 -5.63 -9.75
N GLN A 39 2.30 -4.55 -10.49
CA GLN A 39 1.63 -3.35 -9.99
C GLN A 39 0.15 -3.38 -10.40
N ASP A 40 -0.77 -3.23 -9.45
CA ASP A 40 -2.20 -2.98 -9.70
C ASP A 40 -2.63 -1.69 -8.98
N GLY A 41 -3.77 -1.12 -9.33
CA GLY A 41 -4.29 0.08 -8.69
C GLY A 41 -5.33 0.84 -9.53
N PRO A 42 -5.92 1.91 -8.97
CA PRO A 42 -5.70 2.40 -7.61
C PRO A 42 -6.29 1.46 -6.54
N THR A 43 -5.82 1.57 -5.30
CA THR A 43 -6.43 0.88 -4.15
C THR A 43 -7.93 1.13 -4.10
N ASP A 44 -8.70 0.05 -4.07
CA ASP A 44 -10.16 0.07 -3.96
C ASP A 44 -10.59 -0.86 -2.83
N TYR A 45 -11.16 -0.27 -1.78
CA TYR A 45 -11.57 -0.98 -0.57
C TYR A 45 -12.74 -1.93 -0.79
N GLY A 46 -13.62 -1.65 -1.77
CA GLY A 46 -14.72 -2.54 -2.13
C GLY A 46 -14.22 -3.78 -2.85
N LYS A 47 -13.28 -3.61 -3.81
CA LYS A 47 -12.59 -4.70 -4.49
C LYS A 47 -11.80 -5.55 -3.50
N LEU A 48 -11.06 -4.93 -2.57
CA LEU A 48 -10.34 -5.63 -1.49
C LEU A 48 -11.29 -6.53 -0.71
N LYS A 49 -12.38 -5.95 -0.18
CA LYS A 49 -13.36 -6.70 0.61
C LYS A 49 -14.00 -7.83 -0.19
N ALA A 50 -14.41 -7.57 -1.43
CA ALA A 50 -15.03 -8.58 -2.29
C ALA A 50 -14.06 -9.75 -2.61
N MET A 51 -12.77 -9.48 -2.79
CA MET A 51 -11.76 -10.52 -2.99
C MET A 51 -11.63 -11.42 -1.77
N VAL A 52 -11.56 -10.84 -0.57
CA VAL A 52 -11.48 -11.60 0.69
C VAL A 52 -12.76 -12.42 0.92
N GLU A 53 -13.93 -11.80 0.79
CA GLU A 53 -15.23 -12.46 1.02
C GLU A 53 -15.50 -13.61 0.04
N SER A 54 -15.03 -13.48 -1.21
CA SER A 54 -15.17 -14.54 -2.22
C SER A 54 -14.10 -15.64 -2.10
N GLY A 55 -13.03 -15.41 -1.32
CA GLY A 55 -11.86 -16.28 -1.25
C GLY A 55 -10.98 -16.27 -2.51
N ASN A 56 -11.29 -15.43 -3.50
CA ASN A 56 -10.53 -15.28 -4.74
C ASN A 56 -9.59 -14.07 -4.64
N VAL A 57 -8.63 -14.14 -3.72
CA VAL A 57 -7.70 -13.06 -3.43
C VAL A 57 -6.61 -13.00 -4.49
N GLN A 58 -6.47 -11.82 -5.12
CA GLN A 58 -5.42 -11.54 -6.10
C GLN A 58 -4.36 -10.56 -5.56
N TRP A 59 -4.73 -9.71 -4.60
CA TRP A 59 -3.82 -8.70 -4.05
C TRP A 59 -3.06 -9.28 -2.87
N ASP A 60 -1.73 -9.19 -2.92
CA ASP A 60 -0.85 -9.73 -1.88
C ASP A 60 -0.44 -8.66 -0.87
N VAL A 61 -0.10 -7.46 -1.36
CA VAL A 61 0.29 -6.30 -0.52
C VAL A 61 -0.45 -5.06 -1.00
N VAL A 62 -1.15 -4.40 -0.10
CA VAL A 62 -1.99 -3.24 -0.42
C VAL A 62 -1.60 -2.06 0.45
N ASP A 63 -1.32 -0.93 -0.19
CA ASP A 63 -1.16 0.36 0.44
C ASP A 63 -2.55 0.98 0.68
N VAL A 64 -2.85 1.23 1.96
CA VAL A 64 -4.16 1.68 2.45
C VAL A 64 -3.97 2.79 3.48
N GLU A 65 -5.03 3.56 3.72
CA GLU A 65 -5.04 4.55 4.79
C GLU A 65 -5.10 3.87 6.17
N ALA A 66 -4.53 4.53 7.18
CA ALA A 66 -4.39 3.95 8.53
C ALA A 66 -5.74 3.67 9.20
N ASP A 67 -6.74 4.52 9.00
CA ASP A 67 -8.09 4.32 9.52
C ASP A 67 -8.79 3.14 8.84
N PHE A 68 -8.57 2.95 7.54
CA PHE A 68 -9.03 1.76 6.83
C PHE A 68 -8.37 0.50 7.39
N ALA A 69 -7.04 0.48 7.55
CA ALA A 69 -6.31 -0.69 8.05
C ALA A 69 -6.83 -1.16 9.43
N LEU A 70 -7.11 -0.21 10.34
CA LEU A 70 -7.68 -0.52 11.66
C LEU A 70 -9.06 -1.17 11.55
N ARG A 71 -9.93 -0.63 10.70
CA ARG A 71 -11.27 -1.21 10.46
C ARG A 71 -11.17 -2.58 9.79
N ALA A 72 -10.39 -2.69 8.72
CA ALA A 72 -10.19 -3.92 7.96
C ALA A 72 -9.65 -5.07 8.83
N THR A 73 -8.77 -4.76 9.78
CA THR A 73 -8.31 -5.71 10.80
C THR A 73 -9.48 -6.26 11.63
N SER A 74 -10.36 -5.38 12.14
CA SER A 74 -11.52 -5.81 12.93
C SER A 74 -12.56 -6.61 12.13
N GLU A 75 -12.59 -6.42 10.81
CA GLU A 75 -13.45 -7.15 9.87
C GLU A 75 -12.80 -8.45 9.35
N GLY A 76 -11.55 -8.76 9.73
CA GLY A 76 -10.83 -9.95 9.26
C GLY A 76 -10.40 -9.89 7.80
N LEU A 77 -10.20 -8.68 7.26
CA LEU A 77 -9.84 -8.46 5.85
C LEU A 77 -8.31 -8.39 5.62
N LEU A 78 -7.52 -8.34 6.68
CA LEU A 78 -6.05 -8.29 6.63
C LEU A 78 -5.48 -9.45 7.44
N GLU A 79 -4.38 -10.00 6.95
CA GLU A 79 -3.59 -11.00 7.66
C GLU A 79 -2.64 -10.32 8.69
N PRO A 80 -2.33 -10.98 9.81
CA PRO A 80 -1.32 -10.48 10.73
C PRO A 80 0.06 -10.49 10.07
N LEU A 81 0.84 -9.44 10.33
CA LEU A 81 2.20 -9.31 9.83
C LEU A 81 3.18 -10.21 10.59
N ASP A 82 4.11 -10.83 9.86
CA ASP A 82 5.19 -11.61 10.47
C ASP A 82 6.35 -10.69 10.92
N PHE A 83 6.36 -10.34 12.20
CA PHE A 83 7.43 -9.54 12.81
C PHE A 83 8.70 -10.34 13.17
N ASN A 84 8.79 -11.62 12.82
CA ASN A 84 10.10 -12.30 12.78
C ASN A 84 10.88 -11.90 11.52
N THR A 85 10.17 -11.54 10.46
CA THR A 85 10.74 -11.05 9.20
C THR A 85 10.78 -9.52 9.16
N ILE A 86 9.70 -8.86 9.60
CA ILE A 86 9.59 -7.40 9.61
C ILE A 86 10.19 -6.85 10.91
N LYS A 87 11.18 -5.97 10.77
CA LYS A 87 11.81 -5.30 11.91
C LYS A 87 10.91 -4.20 12.48
N ARG A 88 10.05 -4.59 13.42
CA ARG A 88 9.05 -3.70 14.04
C ARG A 88 9.66 -2.46 14.68
N ASP A 89 10.86 -2.59 15.22
CA ASP A 89 11.60 -1.55 15.92
C ASP A 89 12.21 -0.47 15.00
N GLU A 90 12.32 -0.76 13.70
CA GLU A 90 12.72 0.24 12.69
C GLU A 90 11.53 1.13 12.25
N ILE A 91 10.30 0.81 12.67
CA ILE A 91 9.09 1.59 12.38
C ILE A 91 8.67 2.36 13.65
N ASP A 92 8.33 3.65 13.50
CA ASP A 92 7.80 4.42 14.62
C ASP A 92 6.53 3.74 15.16
N LYS A 93 6.53 3.50 16.48
CA LYS A 93 5.49 2.73 17.19
C LYS A 93 4.08 3.28 17.01
N ARG A 94 3.94 4.55 16.63
CA ARG A 94 2.64 5.18 16.32
C ARG A 94 2.04 4.70 15.00
N PHE A 95 2.84 4.11 14.12
CA PHE A 95 2.44 3.72 12.76
C PHE A 95 2.62 2.22 12.48
N VAL A 96 2.72 1.40 13.53
CA VAL A 96 2.79 -0.06 13.37
C VAL A 96 1.76 -0.75 14.26
N THR A 97 0.92 -1.56 13.64
CA THR A 97 -0.06 -2.44 14.30
C THR A 97 0.30 -3.88 14.02
N ASP A 98 -0.48 -4.83 14.51
CA ASP A 98 -0.22 -6.25 14.23
C ASP A 98 -0.54 -6.64 12.77
N HIS A 99 -1.26 -5.80 12.03
CA HIS A 99 -1.73 -6.07 10.65
C HIS A 99 -1.29 -5.00 9.64
N GLY A 100 -0.55 -3.98 10.08
CA GLY A 100 -0.15 -2.85 9.23
C GLY A 100 1.18 -2.25 9.65
N ALA A 101 1.98 -1.88 8.64
CA ALA A 101 3.27 -1.22 8.78
C ALA A 101 3.26 0.12 8.03
N GLY A 102 3.47 1.22 8.74
CA GLY A 102 3.48 2.56 8.17
C GLY A 102 4.59 2.74 7.14
N SER A 103 4.22 3.14 5.92
CA SER A 103 5.10 3.18 4.76
C SER A 103 5.53 4.60 4.37
N PHE A 104 4.65 5.59 4.48
CA PHE A 104 4.94 7.02 4.30
C PHE A 104 3.89 7.92 4.98
N PHE A 105 4.20 9.21 5.11
CA PHE A 105 3.28 10.23 5.60
C PHE A 105 2.73 11.05 4.44
N PHE A 106 1.49 11.48 4.57
CA PHE A 106 0.85 12.39 3.63
C PHE A 106 0.02 13.43 4.38
N SER A 107 -0.46 14.43 3.66
CA SER A 107 -1.37 15.43 4.19
C SER A 107 -2.38 15.80 3.12
N PHE A 108 -3.65 15.85 3.50
CA PHE A 108 -4.65 16.53 2.70
C PHE A 108 -4.52 18.02 2.94
N VAL A 109 -4.20 18.76 1.88
CA VAL A 109 -3.99 20.21 1.92
C VAL A 109 -4.94 20.90 0.96
N LEU A 110 -5.29 22.15 1.27
CA LEU A 110 -6.05 22.99 0.35
C LEU A 110 -5.13 23.45 -0.78
N GLY A 111 -5.41 22.99 -2.00
CA GLY A 111 -4.83 23.53 -3.22
C GLY A 111 -5.77 24.54 -3.88
N TYR A 112 -5.24 25.64 -4.40
CA TYR A 112 -6.01 26.62 -5.17
C TYR A 112 -5.27 27.02 -6.46
N ASN A 113 -6.02 27.47 -7.46
CA ASN A 113 -5.43 27.97 -8.70
C ASN A 113 -5.13 29.47 -8.58
N GLU A 114 -3.85 29.83 -8.52
CA GLU A 114 -3.39 31.21 -8.38
C GLU A 114 -3.94 32.15 -9.47
N SER A 115 -4.17 31.64 -10.69
CA SER A 115 -4.73 32.44 -11.79
C SER A 115 -6.23 32.73 -11.65
N LYS A 116 -6.90 32.11 -10.68
CA LYS A 116 -8.36 32.17 -10.48
C LYS A 116 -8.77 32.73 -9.12
N VAL A 117 -7.84 32.89 -8.19
CA VAL A 117 -8.09 33.54 -6.91
C VAL A 117 -7.67 35.01 -6.98
N GLY A 118 -8.45 35.89 -6.33
CA GLY A 118 -8.15 37.31 -6.26
C GLY A 118 -7.00 37.62 -5.29
N ALA A 119 -6.85 38.89 -4.90
CA ALA A 119 -5.76 39.37 -4.03
C ALA A 119 -5.69 38.76 -2.61
N LYS A 120 -6.65 37.91 -2.23
CA LYS A 120 -6.68 37.19 -0.96
C LYS A 120 -6.95 35.71 -1.23
N PRO A 121 -5.91 34.89 -1.44
CA PRO A 121 -6.07 33.44 -1.51
C PRO A 121 -6.61 32.88 -0.18
N PRO A 122 -7.28 31.72 -0.21
CA PRO A 122 -7.82 31.06 0.97
C PRO A 122 -6.75 30.51 1.91
#